data_AF-A0A4Q7YPC8-F1
#
_entry.id   AF-A0A4Q7YPC8-F1
#
_cell.length_a   1.000
_cell.length_b   1.000
_cell.length_c   1.000
_cell.angle_alpha   90.00
_cell.angle_beta   90.00
_cell.angle_gamma   90.00
#
_symmetry.space_group_name_H-M   'P 1'
#
loop_
_entity.id
_entity.type
_entity.pdbx_description
1 polymer ?
#
loop_
_entity_poly.entity_id
_entity_poly.type
_entity_poly.pdbx_seq_one_letter_code
_entity_poly.pdbx_strand_id
1 'polypeptide(L)'
;MAASMYIVVEGEDPGFDIFVNGRALARNEDALEKLALRLGVRPLIEFFSADENSMSLLIEEGAGNRELMHRLPPPQWYTASDGLASVEALIGALEHEPQQLGSEGEQILGELLEYRQVLGKTRQREMRWHLAVSWR
;
A
#
# COMPACT_ATOMS: atom_id res chain seq x y z
N MET A 1 5.11 2.49 -18.54
CA MET A 1 4.16 2.62 -17.41
C MET A 1 4.92 2.28 -16.14
N ALA A 2 4.84 3.13 -15.13
CA ALA A 2 5.40 2.90 -13.81
C ALA A 2 4.26 2.73 -12.81
N ALA A 3 4.32 1.65 -12.01
CA ALA A 3 3.36 1.43 -10.94
C ALA A 3 3.73 2.27 -9.69
N SER A 4 2.72 2.67 -8.93
CA SER A 4 2.88 3.21 -7.59
C SER A 4 1.82 2.62 -6.67
N MET A 5 2.25 2.18 -5.48
CA MET A 5 1.36 1.78 -4.39
C MET A 5 0.96 3.01 -3.56
N TYR A 6 -0.27 3.05 -3.08
CA TYR A 6 -0.75 4.13 -2.21
C TYR A 6 -1.81 3.64 -1.23
N ILE A 7 -2.05 4.44 -0.18
CA ILE A 7 -3.03 4.16 0.86
C ILE A 7 -4.38 4.78 0.47
N VAL A 8 -5.44 3.99 0.60
CA VAL A 8 -6.83 4.48 0.59
C VAL A 8 -7.39 4.31 1.99
N VAL A 9 -8.00 5.37 2.53
CA VAL A 9 -8.65 5.36 3.86
C VAL A 9 -10.17 5.38 3.67
N GLU A 10 -10.89 4.62 4.49
CA GLU A 10 -12.36 4.53 4.44
C GLU A 10 -13.01 5.90 4.75
N GLY A 11 -13.91 6.34 3.89
CA GLY A 11 -14.61 7.64 3.99
C GLY A 11 -14.18 8.66 2.93
N GLU A 12 -14.86 9.80 2.87
CA GLU A 12 -14.59 10.85 1.87
C GLU A 12 -13.45 11.80 2.29
N ASP A 13 -13.35 12.13 3.58
CA ASP A 13 -12.29 12.97 4.14
C ASP A 13 -11.82 12.40 5.50
N PRO A 14 -10.61 11.83 5.58
CA PRO A 14 -10.07 11.31 6.83
C PRO A 14 -9.64 12.41 7.81
N GLY A 15 -9.65 13.68 7.39
CA GLY A 15 -9.25 14.83 8.21
C GLY A 15 -7.74 14.93 8.43
N PHE A 16 -6.94 14.36 7.52
CA PHE A 16 -5.48 14.49 7.47
C PHE A 16 -4.95 14.14 6.08
N ASP A 17 -3.72 14.55 5.81
CA ASP A 17 -3.01 14.19 4.58
C ASP A 17 -2.66 12.70 4.52
N ILE A 18 -3.21 12.01 3.52
CA ILE A 18 -2.99 10.59 3.22
C ILE A 18 -1.95 10.36 2.12
N PHE A 19 -1.34 11.41 1.60
CA PHE A 19 -0.37 11.29 0.52
C PHE A 19 0.88 10.53 0.97
N VAL A 20 1.26 9.56 0.14
CA VAL A 20 2.49 8.75 0.28
C VAL A 20 3.09 8.53 -1.10
N ASN A 21 4.41 8.45 -1.17
CA ASN A 21 5.09 7.85 -2.31
C ASN A 21 5.13 6.32 -2.14
N GLY A 22 4.95 5.59 -3.23
CA GLY A 22 5.05 4.13 -3.23
C GLY A 22 5.61 3.58 -4.53
N ARG A 23 6.45 4.36 -5.21
CA ARG A 23 7.08 3.95 -6.48
C ARG A 23 8.24 2.99 -6.24
N ALA A 24 9.03 3.17 -5.17
CA ALA A 24 10.05 2.19 -4.81
C ALA A 24 9.41 0.94 -4.22
N LEU A 25 8.35 1.09 -3.41
CA LEU A 25 7.56 -0.04 -2.91
C LEU A 25 7.01 -0.90 -4.06
N ALA A 26 6.36 -0.28 -5.05
CA ALA A 26 5.80 -0.99 -6.19
C ALA A 26 6.87 -1.68 -7.06
N ARG A 27 8.05 -1.07 -7.22
CA ARG A 27 9.15 -1.67 -8.00
C ARG A 27 9.85 -2.82 -7.29
N ASN A 28 9.81 -2.84 -5.96
CA ASN A 28 10.51 -3.83 -5.12
C ASN A 28 9.53 -4.74 -4.37
N GLU A 29 8.31 -4.89 -4.89
CA GLU A 29 7.22 -5.64 -4.27
C GLU A 29 7.64 -7.08 -3.92
N ASP A 30 8.16 -7.84 -4.89
CA ASP A 30 8.67 -9.20 -4.68
C ASP A 30 9.71 -9.30 -3.54
N ALA A 31 10.58 -8.30 -3.42
CA ALA A 31 11.64 -8.28 -2.43
C ALA A 31 11.10 -7.93 -1.03
N LEU A 32 10.15 -7.00 -0.97
CA LEU A 32 9.42 -6.63 0.23
C LEU A 32 8.53 -7.76 0.74
N GLU A 33 7.84 -8.48 -0.14
CA GLU A 33 7.06 -9.67 0.20
C GLU A 33 7.96 -10.72 0.86
N LYS A 34 9.09 -11.05 0.23
CA LYS A 34 10.06 -12.01 0.79
C LYS A 34 10.61 -11.55 2.14
N LEU A 35 10.84 -10.25 2.33
CA LEU A 35 11.26 -9.71 3.62
C LEU A 35 10.15 -9.86 4.67
N ALA A 36 8.91 -9.49 4.36
CA ALA A 36 7.77 -9.63 5.26
C ALA A 36 7.57 -11.09 5.70
N LEU A 37 7.61 -12.03 4.75
CA LEU A 37 7.49 -13.47 5.03
C LEU A 37 8.62 -13.98 5.94
N ARG A 38 9.87 -13.54 5.72
CA ARG A 38 11.00 -13.89 6.61
C ARG A 38 10.84 -13.33 8.03
N LEU A 39 10.24 -12.15 8.16
CA LEU A 39 9.94 -11.51 9.44
C LEU A 39 8.69 -12.09 10.12
N GLY A 40 7.92 -12.96 9.43
CA GLY A 40 6.69 -13.53 9.95
C GLY A 40 5.53 -12.55 10.03
N VAL A 41 5.57 -11.46 9.25
CA VAL A 41 4.49 -10.46 9.16
C VAL A 41 3.78 -10.55 7.81
N ARG A 42 2.56 -10.03 7.75
CA ARG A 42 1.76 -10.02 6.53
C ARG A 42 2.44 -9.14 5.45
N PRO A 43 2.66 -9.62 4.22
CA PRO A 43 3.12 -8.80 3.09
C PRO A 43 2.20 -7.61 2.80
N LEU A 44 2.77 -6.49 2.34
CA LEU A 44 1.98 -5.30 2.02
C LEU A 44 0.93 -5.56 0.93
N ILE A 45 1.27 -6.39 -0.07
CA ILE A 45 0.38 -6.73 -1.17
C ILE A 45 -0.89 -7.46 -0.71
N GLU A 46 -0.86 -8.14 0.44
CA GLU A 46 -2.07 -8.78 0.99
C GLU A 46 -3.09 -7.75 1.50
N PHE A 47 -2.70 -6.50 1.73
CA PHE A 47 -3.63 -5.41 2.02
C PHE A 47 -4.23 -4.78 0.75
N PHE A 48 -3.87 -5.27 -0.43
CA PHE A 48 -4.45 -4.80 -1.68
C PHE A 48 -5.94 -5.06 -1.72
N SER A 49 -6.68 -4.02 -2.11
CA SER A 49 -8.07 -4.13 -2.52
C SER A 49 -8.22 -3.31 -3.79
N ALA A 50 -8.83 -3.91 -4.81
CA ALA A 50 -9.19 -3.20 -6.02
C ALA A 50 -10.35 -2.26 -5.69
N ASP A 51 -10.08 -0.96 -5.54
CA ASP A 51 -11.13 0.04 -5.47
C ASP A 51 -11.64 0.40 -6.88
N GLU A 52 -12.82 1.02 -6.88
CA GLU A 52 -13.52 1.47 -8.08
C GLU A 52 -12.65 2.36 -8.98
N ASN A 53 -11.71 3.16 -8.42
CA ASN A 53 -10.83 4.02 -9.23
C ASN A 53 -9.77 3.22 -9.98
N SER A 54 -9.18 2.19 -9.37
CA SER A 54 -8.23 1.30 -10.06
C SER A 54 -8.88 0.57 -11.25
N MET A 55 -10.14 0.16 -11.13
CA MET A 55 -10.89 -0.41 -12.26
C MET A 55 -11.34 0.64 -13.28
N SER A 56 -11.73 1.84 -12.82
CA SER A 56 -12.13 2.95 -13.69
C SER A 56 -11.00 3.37 -14.62
N LEU A 57 -9.77 3.47 -14.11
CA LEU A 57 -8.57 3.76 -14.91
C LEU A 57 -8.33 2.70 -16.00
N LEU A 58 -8.47 1.40 -15.67
CA LEU A 58 -8.35 0.31 -16.66
C LEU A 58 -9.43 0.40 -17.76
N ILE A 59 -10.64 0.86 -17.42
CA ILE A 59 -11.73 1.09 -18.38
C ILE A 59 -11.44 2.31 -19.26
N GLU A 60 -10.93 3.40 -18.69
CA GLU A 60 -10.56 4.62 -19.43
C GLU A 60 -9.43 4.36 -20.45
N GLU A 61 -8.50 3.46 -20.14
CA GLU A 61 -7.45 3.02 -21.08
C GLU A 61 -7.93 1.99 -22.13
N GLY A 62 -9.24 1.69 -22.17
CA GLY A 62 -9.85 0.78 -23.14
C GLY A 62 -9.60 -0.70 -22.86
N ALA A 63 -9.02 -1.03 -21.71
CA ALA A 63 -8.71 -2.40 -21.28
C ALA A 63 -9.77 -3.00 -20.33
N GLY A 64 -10.72 -2.20 -19.85
CA GLY A 64 -11.74 -2.61 -18.88
C GLY A 64 -13.15 -2.74 -19.47
N ASN A 65 -13.96 -3.63 -18.87
CA ASN A 65 -15.37 -3.81 -19.21
C ASN A 65 -16.24 -3.11 -18.15
N ARG A 66 -17.08 -2.13 -18.54
CA ARG A 66 -18.03 -1.46 -17.61
C ARG A 66 -18.95 -2.44 -16.90
N GLU A 67 -19.30 -3.57 -17.51
CA GLU A 67 -20.13 -4.58 -16.87
C GLU A 67 -19.41 -5.34 -15.74
N LEU A 68 -18.07 -5.37 -15.75
CA LEU A 68 -17.28 -5.96 -14.66
C LEU A 68 -17.32 -5.10 -13.39
N MET A 69 -17.50 -3.78 -13.50
CA MET A 69 -17.58 -2.89 -12.32
C MET A 69 -18.72 -3.29 -11.37
N HIS A 70 -19.88 -3.61 -11.92
CA HIS A 70 -21.05 -4.05 -11.14
C HIS A 70 -20.90 -5.46 -10.55
N ARG A 71 -19.84 -6.19 -10.90
CA ARG A 71 -19.53 -7.54 -10.40
C ARG A 71 -18.28 -7.58 -9.53
N LEU A 72 -17.62 -6.45 -9.30
CA LEU A 72 -16.48 -6.41 -8.40
C LEU A 72 -16.96 -6.70 -6.97
N PRO A 73 -16.20 -7.50 -6.20
CA PRO A 73 -16.45 -7.59 -4.78
C PRO A 73 -16.34 -6.18 -4.17
N PRO A 74 -17.10 -5.89 -3.11
CA PRO A 74 -16.91 -4.65 -2.36
C PRO A 74 -15.46 -4.55 -1.90
N PRO A 75 -14.89 -3.32 -1.82
CA PRO A 75 -13.52 -3.14 -1.37
C PRO A 75 -13.32 -3.78 0.00
N GLN A 76 -12.23 -4.51 0.14
CA GLN A 76 -11.84 -5.10 1.40
C GLN A 76 -11.13 -4.06 2.25
N TRP A 77 -11.66 -3.81 3.44
CA TRP A 77 -11.13 -2.84 4.39
C TRP A 77 -10.41 -3.54 5.54
N TYR A 78 -9.20 -3.08 5.85
CA TYR A 78 -8.35 -3.61 6.90
C TYR A 78 -8.20 -2.63 8.05
N THR A 79 -7.91 -3.15 9.25
CA THR A 79 -7.58 -2.26 10.38
C THR A 79 -6.23 -1.60 10.15
N ALA A 80 -6.09 -0.35 10.59
CA ALA A 80 -4.80 0.34 10.52
C ALA A 80 -3.71 -0.35 11.37
N SER A 81 -4.10 -1.04 12.45
CA SER A 81 -3.19 -1.81 13.29
C SER A 81 -2.53 -2.97 12.54
N ASP A 82 -3.28 -3.69 11.70
CA ASP A 82 -2.72 -4.80 10.90
C ASP A 82 -1.65 -4.29 9.93
N GLY A 83 -1.94 -3.18 9.24
CA GLY A 83 -1.00 -2.54 8.33
C GLY A 83 0.25 -2.00 9.03
N LEU A 84 0.05 -1.33 10.17
CA LEU A 84 1.15 -0.79 10.98
C LEU A 84 2.11 -1.88 11.43
N ALA A 85 1.60 -3.03 11.86
CA ALA A 85 2.44 -4.13 12.30
C ALA A 85 3.42 -4.58 11.19
N SER A 86 2.92 -4.71 9.95
CA SER A 86 3.77 -5.04 8.79
C SER A 86 4.76 -3.94 8.45
N VAL A 87 4.30 -2.68 8.38
CA VAL A 87 5.15 -1.54 8.04
C VAL A 87 6.25 -1.31 9.08
N GLU A 88 5.93 -1.37 10.37
CA GLU A 88 6.90 -1.18 11.45
C GLU A 88 7.96 -2.29 11.48
N ALA A 89 7.58 -3.54 11.19
CA ALA A 89 8.54 -4.64 11.08
C ALA A 89 9.51 -4.46 9.89
N LEU A 90 8.98 -4.05 8.73
CA LEU A 90 9.80 -3.77 7.55
C LEU A 90 10.76 -2.59 7.79
N ILE A 91 10.27 -1.52 8.42
CA ILE A 91 11.10 -0.39 8.85
C ILE A 91 12.20 -0.87 9.78
N GLY A 92 11.85 -1.64 10.81
CA GLY A 92 12.84 -2.15 11.77
C GLY A 92 13.93 -2.97 11.08
N ALA A 93 13.60 -3.80 10.11
CA ALA A 93 14.61 -4.54 9.34
C ALA A 93 15.50 -3.62 8.49
N LEU A 94 14.92 -2.61 7.84
CA LEU A 94 15.65 -1.71 6.94
C LEU A 94 16.43 -0.61 7.67
N GLU A 95 16.03 -0.19 8.87
CA GLU A 95 16.81 0.74 9.69
C GLU A 95 18.17 0.13 10.11
N HIS A 96 18.22 -1.20 10.27
CA HIS A 96 19.45 -1.90 10.62
C HIS A 96 20.30 -2.26 9.40
N GLU A 97 19.67 -2.69 8.30
CA GLU A 97 20.37 -3.13 7.10
C GLU A 97 19.58 -2.73 5.83
N PRO A 98 19.62 -1.46 5.39
CA PRO A 98 18.86 -1.00 4.22
C PRO A 98 19.28 -1.73 2.93
N GLN A 99 20.57 -2.09 2.84
CA GLN A 99 21.20 -2.67 1.65
C GLN A 99 20.70 -4.09 1.31
N GLN A 100 19.95 -4.74 2.22
CA GLN A 100 19.36 -6.05 1.96
C GLN A 100 18.33 -6.03 0.83
N LEU A 101 17.79 -4.86 0.48
CA LEU A 101 16.93 -4.62 -0.68
C LEU A 101 17.66 -3.90 -1.83
N GLY A 102 18.99 -3.96 -1.85
CA GLY A 102 19.82 -3.36 -2.89
C GLY A 102 19.95 -1.83 -2.78
N SER A 103 20.22 -1.18 -3.92
CA SER A 103 20.51 0.27 -3.98
C SER A 103 19.32 1.16 -3.65
N GLU A 104 18.09 0.64 -3.71
CA GLU A 104 16.88 1.39 -3.41
C GLU A 104 16.41 1.25 -1.95
N GLY A 105 17.15 0.52 -1.10
CA GLY A 105 16.76 0.25 0.29
C GLY A 105 16.45 1.49 1.12
N GLU A 106 17.26 2.56 0.99
CA GLU A 106 17.03 3.85 1.65
C GLU A 106 15.76 4.55 1.16
N GLN A 107 15.47 4.45 -0.14
CA GLN A 107 14.25 5.02 -0.72
C GLN A 107 13.01 4.25 -0.23
N ILE A 108 13.09 2.91 -0.19
CA ILE A 108 12.05 2.03 0.33
C ILE A 108 11.78 2.37 1.81
N LEU A 109 12.83 2.53 2.62
CA LEU A 109 12.69 2.94 4.01
C LEU A 109 11.97 4.30 4.13
N GLY A 110 12.35 5.28 3.32
CA GLY A 110 11.68 6.58 3.25
C GLY A 110 10.17 6.45 2.98
N GLU A 111 9.79 5.68 1.96
CA GLU A 111 8.38 5.43 1.60
C GLU A 111 7.63 4.69 2.73
N LEU A 112 8.25 3.70 3.39
CA LEU A 112 7.64 3.00 4.53
C LEU A 112 7.40 3.92 5.73
N LEU A 113 8.30 4.89 5.99
CA LEU A 113 8.13 5.86 7.07
C LEU A 113 6.92 6.78 6.81
N GLU A 114 6.66 7.15 5.56
CA GLU A 114 5.44 7.87 5.17
C GLU A 114 4.19 7.02 5.40
N TYR A 115 4.23 5.74 5.02
CA TYR A 115 3.14 4.78 5.29
C TYR A 115 2.87 4.65 6.79
N ARG A 116 3.91 4.53 7.62
CA ARG A 116 3.77 4.46 9.09
C ARG A 116 3.06 5.70 9.63
N GLN A 117 3.39 6.89 9.12
CA GLN A 117 2.75 8.14 9.55
C GLN A 117 1.26 8.15 9.19
N VAL A 118 0.90 7.80 7.96
CA VAL A 118 -0.50 7.77 7.50
C VAL A 118 -1.30 6.73 8.27
N LEU A 119 -0.83 5.48 8.34
CA LEU A 119 -1.50 4.41 9.08
C LEU A 119 -1.59 4.71 10.59
N GLY A 120 -0.59 5.39 11.16
CA GLY A 120 -0.63 5.87 12.54
C GLY A 120 -1.81 6.81 12.80
N LYS A 121 -2.05 7.76 11.89
CA LYS A 121 -3.20 8.68 11.96
C LYS A 121 -4.52 7.97 11.68
N THR A 122 -4.53 7.00 10.76
CA THR A 122 -5.70 6.15 10.47
C THR A 122 -6.11 5.37 11.73
N ARG A 123 -5.14 4.77 12.43
CA ARG A 123 -5.37 4.05 13.69
C ARG A 123 -5.92 4.97 14.79
N GLN A 124 -5.34 6.16 14.96
CA GLN A 124 -5.78 7.13 15.97
C GLN A 124 -7.24 7.55 15.81
N ARG A 125 -7.75 7.52 14.58
CA ARG A 125 -9.14 7.85 14.24
C ARG A 125 -10.04 6.62 14.06
N GLU A 126 -9.52 5.42 14.38
CA GLU A 126 -10.24 4.14 14.26
C GLU A 126 -10.80 3.86 12.85
N MET A 127 -10.17 4.44 11.83
CA MET A 127 -10.56 4.23 10.44
C MET A 127 -9.91 2.97 9.85
N ARG A 128 -10.50 2.49 8.76
CA ARG A 128 -9.95 1.37 7.99
C ARG A 128 -9.25 1.87 6.75
N TRP A 129 -8.44 0.99 6.16
CA TRP A 129 -7.67 1.32 4.97
C TRP A 129 -7.50 0.08 4.09
N HIS A 130 -7.02 0.30 2.88
CA HIS A 130 -6.44 -0.74 2.05
C HIS A 130 -5.31 -0.16 1.19
N LEU A 131 -4.50 -1.06 0.63
CA LEU A 131 -3.51 -0.73 -0.37
C LEU A 131 -4.19 -0.66 -1.75
N ALA A 132 -3.79 0.30 -2.56
CA ALA A 132 -4.19 0.41 -3.96
C ALA A 132 -2.95 0.59 -4.85
N VAL A 133 -3.10 0.33 -6.15
CA VAL A 133 -2.04 0.46 -7.15
C VAL A 133 -2.55 1.30 -8.31
N SER A 134 -1.71 2.21 -8.77
CA SER A 134 -1.95 3.00 -9.98
C SER A 134 -0.81 2.80 -10.97
N TRP A 135 -1.12 2.90 -12.27
CA TRP A 135 -0.15 2.89 -13.36
C TRP A 135 -0.21 4.25 -14.05
N ARG A 136 0.94 4.92 -14.18
CA ARG A 136 1.10 6.19 -14.91
C ARG A 136 2.30 6.14 -15.86
#